data_AF-A0A2V6I846-F1
#
_entry.id   AF-A0A2V6I846-F1
#
_cell.length_a   1.000
_cell.length_b   1.000
_cell.length_c   1.000
_cell.angle_alpha   90.00
_cell.angle_beta   90.00
_cell.angle_gamma   90.00
#
_symmetry.space_group_name_H-M   'P 1'
#
loop_
_entity.id
_entity.type
_entity.pdbx_description
1 polymer ?
#
loop_
_entity_poly.entity_id
_entity_poly.type
_entity_poly.pdbx_seq_one_letter_code
_entity_poly.pdbx_strand_id
1 'polypeptide(L)'
;LFSVSEKAFARAEKQKGRGYYFDFLEFKKQQAEWMTPSTPSIGHIFALQSKLEEIFEEGLQARFDRHTKTNALVHDWVRKSSFEFFAEEGFRSKTLTCVKNNRGIDVLSFAKKLREKHHLIIDPGYGKLRGKTFRLSNMGDETEETISQLLGCIDDVLK
;
A
#
# COMPACT_ATOMS: atom_id res chain seq x y z
N LEU A 1 18.19 9.99 -3.73
CA LEU A 1 18.00 9.76 -5.19
C LEU A 1 16.65 10.33 -5.57
N PHE A 2 16.57 11.27 -6.50
CA PHE A 2 15.29 11.72 -7.07
C PHE A 2 15.27 11.37 -8.55
N SER A 3 14.25 10.64 -8.98
CA SER A 3 13.99 10.39 -10.39
C SER A 3 12.67 11.05 -10.75
N VAL A 4 12.72 12.01 -11.66
CA VAL A 4 11.55 12.73 -12.18
C VAL A 4 11.70 12.90 -13.68
N SER A 5 10.60 13.14 -14.38
CA SER A 5 10.64 13.41 -15.83
C SER A 5 11.39 14.70 -16.16
N GLU A 6 11.93 14.81 -17.38
CA GLU A 6 12.53 16.07 -17.87
C GLU A 6 11.55 17.25 -17.84
N LYS A 7 10.25 17.01 -18.05
CA LYS A 7 9.21 18.04 -17.89
C LYS A 7 9.14 18.58 -16.45
N ALA A 8 9.37 17.74 -15.45
CA ALA A 8 9.40 18.16 -14.06
C ALA A 8 10.65 18.98 -13.74
N PHE A 9 11.82 18.61 -14.28
CA PHE A 9 13.04 19.41 -14.15
C PHE A 9 12.90 20.79 -14.81
N ALA A 10 12.42 20.86 -16.05
CA ALA A 10 12.20 22.13 -16.75
C ALA A 10 11.17 23.02 -16.03
N ARG A 11 10.18 22.44 -15.35
CA ARG A 11 9.26 23.19 -14.49
C ARG A 11 9.96 23.70 -13.24
N ALA A 12 10.80 22.89 -12.59
CA ALA A 12 11.53 23.26 -11.38
C ALA A 12 12.44 24.47 -11.62
N GLU A 13 13.12 24.57 -12.76
CA GLU A 13 13.95 25.73 -13.15
C GLU A 13 13.20 27.07 -13.07
N LYS A 14 11.89 27.05 -13.35
CA LYS A 14 11.04 28.25 -13.37
C LYS A 14 10.38 28.55 -12.02
N GLN A 15 10.45 27.64 -11.05
CA GLN A 15 9.82 27.83 -9.73
C GLN A 15 10.69 28.72 -8.83
N LYS A 16 10.05 29.72 -8.22
CA LYS A 16 10.63 30.54 -7.15
C LYS A 16 10.40 29.84 -5.80
N GLY A 17 11.32 30.02 -4.84
CA GLY A 17 11.13 29.52 -3.48
C GLY A 17 11.12 27.99 -3.35
N ARG A 18 11.96 27.28 -4.12
CA ARG A 18 12.00 25.80 -4.14
C ARG A 18 12.44 25.16 -2.81
N GLY A 19 13.03 25.95 -1.92
CA GLY A 19 13.76 25.43 -0.76
C GLY A 19 15.04 24.71 -1.19
N TYR A 20 15.63 23.95 -0.26
CA TYR A 20 16.85 23.19 -0.50
C TYR A 20 16.63 21.68 -0.36
N TYR A 21 16.00 21.26 0.75
CA TYR A 21 15.90 19.84 1.13
C TYR A 21 15.15 18.96 0.12
N PHE A 22 14.24 19.54 -0.67
CA PHE A 22 13.49 18.84 -1.73
C PHE A 22 13.70 19.47 -3.13
N ASP A 23 14.79 20.23 -3.34
CA ASP A 23 15.05 20.84 -4.64
C ASP A 23 15.54 19.81 -5.66
N PHE A 24 14.72 19.51 -6.66
CA PHE A 24 15.05 18.58 -7.74
C PHE A 24 16.34 18.96 -8.48
N LEU A 25 16.62 20.25 -8.65
CA LEU A 25 17.82 20.70 -9.36
C LEU A 25 19.07 20.48 -8.53
N GLU A 26 18.99 20.64 -7.21
CA GLU A 26 20.10 20.34 -6.31
C GLU A 26 20.39 18.83 -6.32
N PHE A 27 19.36 17.99 -6.24
CA PHE A 27 19.55 16.54 -6.38
C PHE A 27 20.11 16.14 -7.75
N LYS A 28 19.64 16.74 -8.85
CA LYS A 28 20.15 16.46 -10.21
C LYS A 28 21.63 16.83 -10.33
N LYS A 29 22.03 17.97 -9.79
CA LYS A 29 23.42 18.43 -9.75
C LYS A 29 24.31 17.46 -8.96
N GLN A 30 23.95 17.15 -7.72
CA GLN A 30 24.76 16.29 -6.84
C GLN A 30 24.86 14.86 -7.37
N GLN A 31 23.76 14.34 -7.95
CA GLN A 31 23.75 13.00 -8.53
C GLN A 31 24.71 12.85 -9.72
N ALA A 32 24.96 13.92 -10.50
CA ALA A 32 25.94 13.90 -11.58
C ALA A 32 27.38 13.64 -11.09
N GLU A 33 27.64 13.90 -9.81
CA GLU A 33 28.92 13.67 -9.12
C GLU A 33 28.88 12.44 -8.20
N TRP A 34 27.85 11.59 -8.30
CA TRP A 34 27.62 10.45 -7.39
C TRP A 34 27.46 10.84 -5.91
N MET A 35 27.05 12.08 -5.65
CA MET A 35 26.85 12.65 -4.33
C MET A 35 25.36 12.80 -3.97
N THR A 36 25.11 13.10 -2.71
CA THR A 36 23.78 13.43 -2.19
C THR A 36 23.81 14.83 -1.58
N PRO A 37 22.73 15.63 -1.69
CA PRO A 37 22.70 16.99 -1.12
C PRO A 37 22.85 17.08 0.40
N SER A 38 22.64 15.97 1.09
CA SER A 38 22.73 15.82 2.55
C SER A 38 23.05 14.36 2.90
N THR A 39 23.59 14.11 4.09
CA THR A 39 23.92 12.77 4.57
C THR A 39 22.77 11.77 4.34
N PRO A 40 22.98 10.73 3.53
CA PRO A 40 21.92 9.78 3.22
C PRO A 40 21.79 8.71 4.31
N SER A 41 20.63 8.07 4.36
CA SER A 41 20.47 6.86 5.17
C SER A 41 21.03 5.65 4.41
N ILE A 42 22.26 5.29 4.72
CA ILE A 42 22.98 4.19 4.06
C ILE A 42 22.19 2.87 4.14
N GLY A 43 21.63 2.55 5.30
CA GLY A 43 20.82 1.33 5.48
C GLY A 43 19.61 1.27 4.53
N HIS A 44 18.90 2.38 4.33
CA HIS A 44 17.76 2.40 3.40
C HIS A 44 18.19 2.31 1.93
N ILE A 45 19.40 2.77 1.56
CA ILE A 45 19.91 2.61 0.20
C ILE A 45 20.14 1.13 -0.10
N PHE A 46 20.80 0.40 0.80
CA PHE A 46 21.01 -1.04 0.64
C PHE A 46 19.69 -1.83 0.70
N ALA A 47 18.78 -1.47 1.59
CA ALA A 47 17.46 -2.11 1.66
C ALA A 47 16.66 -1.88 0.36
N LEU A 48 16.72 -0.68 -0.22
CA LEU A 48 16.09 -0.40 -1.51
C LEU A 48 16.73 -1.24 -2.63
N GLN A 49 18.06 -1.32 -2.67
CA GLN A 49 18.76 -2.16 -3.65
C GLN A 49 18.29 -3.62 -3.57
N SER A 50 18.38 -4.23 -2.38
CA SER A 50 17.95 -5.62 -2.15
C SER A 50 16.48 -5.84 -2.52
N LYS A 51 15.59 -4.93 -2.13
CA LYS A 51 14.17 -5.05 -2.49
C LYS A 51 13.94 -4.92 -4.00
N LEU A 52 14.68 -4.06 -4.70
CA LEU A 52 14.59 -3.96 -6.16
C LEU A 52 15.09 -5.24 -6.83
N GLU A 53 16.18 -5.83 -6.35
CA GLU A 53 16.72 -7.10 -6.84
C GLU A 53 15.65 -8.21 -6.72
N GLU A 54 15.02 -8.36 -5.55
CA GLU A 54 13.92 -9.32 -5.34
C GLU A 54 12.73 -9.07 -6.29
N ILE A 55 12.37 -7.80 -6.53
CA ILE A 55 11.26 -7.43 -7.43
C ILE A 55 11.57 -7.81 -8.88
N PHE A 56 12.81 -7.58 -9.32
CA PHE A 56 13.22 -7.89 -10.69
C PHE A 56 13.52 -9.38 -10.89
N GLU A 57 13.90 -10.10 -9.83
CA GLU A 57 14.00 -11.57 -9.83
C GLU A 57 12.63 -12.24 -9.93
N GLU A 58 11.62 -11.76 -9.18
CA GLU A 58 10.22 -12.18 -9.36
C GLU A 58 9.72 -11.84 -10.79
N GLY A 59 10.11 -10.66 -11.27
CA GLY A 59 9.67 -10.09 -12.55
C GLY A 59 8.40 -9.24 -12.39
N LEU A 60 8.39 -8.06 -13.02
CA LEU A 60 7.31 -7.08 -12.84
C LEU A 60 5.93 -7.63 -13.22
N GLN A 61 5.82 -8.39 -14.32
CA GLN A 61 4.54 -8.96 -14.74
C GLN A 61 4.03 -10.00 -13.74
N ALA A 62 4.89 -10.92 -13.30
CA ALA A 62 4.55 -11.91 -12.29
C ALA A 62 4.10 -11.25 -10.97
N ARG A 63 4.77 -10.16 -10.57
CA ARG A 63 4.39 -9.36 -9.41
C ARG A 63 3.01 -8.72 -9.55
N PHE A 64 2.70 -8.15 -10.72
CA PHE A 64 1.37 -7.59 -11.00
C PHE A 64 0.28 -8.67 -11.03
N ASP A 65 0.60 -9.84 -11.58
CA ASP A 65 -0.31 -10.98 -11.61
C ASP A 65 -0.59 -11.49 -10.19
N ARG A 66 0.45 -11.57 -9.33
CA ARG A 66 0.29 -11.90 -7.91
C ARG A 66 -0.64 -10.92 -7.19
N HIS A 67 -0.45 -9.61 -7.39
CA HIS A 67 -1.36 -8.61 -6.81
C HIS A 67 -2.79 -8.74 -7.34
N THR A 68 -2.96 -9.10 -8.62
CA THR A 68 -4.28 -9.33 -9.22
C THR A 68 -4.97 -10.56 -8.60
N LYS A 69 -4.23 -11.66 -8.40
CA LYS A 69 -4.73 -12.88 -7.76
C LYS A 69 -5.10 -12.65 -6.30
N THR A 70 -4.22 -12.03 -5.52
CA THR A 70 -4.50 -11.75 -4.10
C THR A 70 -5.66 -10.77 -3.93
N ASN A 71 -5.80 -9.79 -4.82
CA ASN A 71 -6.96 -8.90 -4.84
C ASN A 71 -8.27 -9.65 -5.11
N ALA A 72 -8.25 -10.61 -6.05
CA ALA A 72 -9.41 -11.45 -6.35
C ALA A 72 -9.85 -12.25 -5.12
N LEU A 73 -8.92 -12.82 -4.34
CA LEU A 73 -9.24 -13.52 -3.09
C LEU A 73 -9.97 -12.62 -2.09
N VAL A 74 -9.48 -11.39 -1.89
CA VAL A 74 -10.13 -10.42 -1.00
C VAL A 74 -11.52 -10.04 -1.53
N HIS A 75 -11.65 -9.77 -2.82
CA HIS A 75 -12.93 -9.41 -3.44
C HIS A 75 -13.96 -10.54 -3.36
N ASP A 76 -13.54 -11.78 -3.58
CA ASP A 76 -14.39 -12.94 -3.46
C ASP A 76 -14.84 -13.16 -2.02
N TRP A 77 -13.95 -12.94 -1.05
CA TRP A 77 -14.33 -12.96 0.36
C TRP A 77 -15.36 -11.87 0.69
N VAL A 78 -15.18 -10.63 0.22
CA VAL A 78 -16.16 -9.55 0.45
C VAL A 78 -17.55 -9.98 -0.01
N ARG A 79 -17.66 -10.54 -1.22
CA ARG A 79 -18.94 -11.02 -1.77
C ARG A 79 -19.50 -12.18 -0.96
N LYS A 80 -18.70 -13.21 -0.67
CA LYS A 80 -19.11 -14.42 0.08
C LYS A 80 -19.57 -14.07 1.51
N SER A 81 -18.91 -13.11 2.14
CA SER A 81 -19.20 -12.65 3.50
C SER A 81 -20.33 -11.62 3.57
N SER A 82 -21.07 -11.42 2.47
CA SER A 82 -22.22 -10.51 2.34
C SER A 82 -21.89 -9.06 2.71
N PHE A 83 -20.64 -8.66 2.50
CA PHE A 83 -20.23 -7.26 2.57
C PHE A 83 -20.32 -6.60 1.19
N GLU A 84 -20.42 -5.28 1.19
CA GLU A 84 -20.36 -4.47 -0.02
C GLU A 84 -18.99 -3.79 -0.17
N PHE A 85 -18.61 -3.49 -1.41
CA PHE A 85 -17.47 -2.62 -1.68
C PHE A 85 -17.85 -1.17 -1.40
N PHE A 86 -16.94 -0.41 -0.78
CA PHE A 86 -17.15 1.03 -0.58
C PHE A 86 -16.97 1.82 -1.88
N ALA A 87 -15.96 1.48 -2.68
CA ALA A 87 -15.71 2.10 -3.98
C ALA A 87 -16.58 1.47 -5.08
N GLU A 88 -17.07 2.31 -5.98
CA GLU A 88 -17.86 1.93 -7.15
C GLU A 88 -17.10 0.97 -8.07
N GLU A 89 -17.84 0.18 -8.86
CA GLU A 89 -17.25 -0.71 -9.87
C GLU A 89 -16.36 0.10 -10.84
N GLY A 90 -15.20 -0.44 -11.22
CA GLY A 90 -14.22 0.25 -12.07
C GLY A 90 -13.29 1.23 -11.33
N PHE A 91 -13.60 1.64 -10.09
CA PHE A 91 -12.77 2.55 -9.29
C PHE A 91 -12.11 1.88 -8.07
N ARG A 92 -12.16 0.55 -7.98
CA ARG A 92 -11.56 -0.22 -6.89
C ARG A 92 -10.06 -0.39 -7.09
N SER A 93 -9.29 -0.27 -6.02
CA SER A 93 -7.85 -0.51 -6.05
C SER A 93 -7.55 -2.01 -6.14
N LYS A 94 -6.47 -2.35 -6.84
CA LYS A 94 -5.90 -3.72 -6.91
C LYS A 94 -5.03 -4.08 -5.71
N THR A 95 -4.69 -3.12 -4.87
CA THR A 95 -3.69 -3.29 -3.81
C THR A 95 -4.33 -3.22 -2.41
N LEU A 96 -5.53 -2.64 -2.31
CA LEU A 96 -6.26 -2.52 -1.05
C LEU A 96 -7.76 -2.45 -1.32
N THR A 97 -8.53 -3.23 -0.59
CA THR A 97 -10.00 -3.24 -0.67
C THR A 97 -10.60 -2.49 0.51
N CYS A 98 -11.38 -1.44 0.22
CA CYS A 98 -12.20 -0.76 1.22
C CYS A 98 -13.58 -1.42 1.27
N VAL A 99 -13.88 -2.09 2.39
CA VAL A 99 -15.12 -2.82 2.62
C VAL A 99 -16.11 -1.92 3.35
N LYS A 100 -17.33 -1.80 2.83
CA LYS A 100 -18.42 -1.06 3.45
C LYS A 100 -19.02 -1.90 4.58
N ASN A 101 -19.27 -1.28 5.73
CA ASN A 101 -19.93 -1.92 6.86
C ASN A 101 -21.47 -1.92 6.68
N ASN A 102 -21.96 -2.49 5.59
CA ASN A 102 -23.40 -2.66 5.32
C ASN A 102 -24.07 -3.63 6.32
N ARG A 103 -23.28 -4.50 6.97
CA ARG A 103 -23.75 -5.43 8.01
C ARG A 103 -23.94 -4.78 9.39
N GLY A 104 -23.54 -3.53 9.59
CA GLY A 104 -23.69 -2.82 10.86
C GLY A 104 -22.91 -3.42 12.03
N ILE A 105 -21.78 -4.10 11.75
CA ILE A 105 -20.94 -4.68 12.81
C ILE A 105 -20.20 -3.58 13.57
N ASP A 106 -19.80 -3.85 14.82
CA ASP A 106 -18.84 -3.00 15.53
C ASP A 106 -17.43 -3.24 14.97
N VAL A 107 -17.07 -2.46 13.95
CA VAL A 107 -15.77 -2.56 13.26
C VAL A 107 -14.59 -2.31 14.20
N LEU A 108 -14.74 -1.45 15.22
CA LEU A 108 -13.66 -1.14 16.15
C LEU A 108 -13.38 -2.33 17.08
N SER A 109 -14.45 -2.93 17.62
CA SER A 109 -14.35 -4.16 18.40
C SER A 109 -13.84 -5.33 17.57
N PHE A 110 -14.32 -5.47 16.33
CA PHE A 110 -13.82 -6.46 15.36
C PHE A 110 -12.32 -6.32 15.12
N ALA A 111 -11.82 -5.12 14.77
CA ALA A 111 -10.40 -4.88 14.54
C ALA A 111 -9.57 -5.12 15.82
N LYS A 112 -10.09 -4.75 17.00
CA LYS A 112 -9.45 -5.01 18.28
C LYS A 112 -9.31 -6.52 18.54
N LYS A 113 -10.38 -7.30 18.34
CA LYS A 113 -10.39 -8.76 18.52
C LYS A 113 -9.43 -9.44 17.54
N LEU A 114 -9.39 -9.01 16.28
CA LEU A 114 -8.47 -9.55 15.28
C LEU A 114 -7.01 -9.36 15.72
N ARG A 115 -6.68 -8.20 16.28
CA ARG A 115 -5.35 -7.92 16.83
C ARG A 115 -5.04 -8.74 18.07
N GLU A 116 -6.00 -8.87 18.99
CA GLU A 116 -5.78 -9.58 20.27
C GLU A 116 -5.72 -11.10 20.10
N LYS A 117 -6.53 -11.67 19.20
CA LYS A 117 -6.63 -13.12 18.98
C LYS A 117 -5.64 -13.63 17.94
N HIS A 118 -5.42 -12.88 16.86
CA HIS A 118 -4.63 -13.34 15.71
C HIS A 118 -3.38 -12.50 15.45
N HIS A 119 -3.12 -11.46 16.25
CA HIS A 119 -1.99 -10.54 16.05
C HIS A 119 -2.00 -9.85 14.69
N LEU A 120 -3.17 -9.74 14.05
CA LEU A 120 -3.36 -9.10 12.76
C LEU A 120 -4.01 -7.72 12.93
N ILE A 121 -3.51 -6.74 12.20
CA ILE A 121 -4.00 -5.36 12.25
C ILE A 121 -4.65 -5.03 10.92
N ILE A 122 -5.91 -4.60 10.99
CA ILE A 122 -6.62 -3.98 9.88
C ILE A 122 -7.01 -2.57 10.28
N ASP A 123 -7.27 -1.74 9.27
CA ASP A 123 -7.69 -0.38 9.52
C ASP A 123 -9.22 -0.25 9.54
N PRO A 124 -9.81 0.31 10.62
CA PRO A 124 -11.26 0.45 10.78
C PRO A 124 -11.83 1.73 10.12
N GLY A 125 -11.12 2.31 9.15
CA GLY A 125 -11.45 3.58 8.51
C GLY A 125 -10.92 4.80 9.27
N TYR A 126 -10.72 5.89 8.53
CA TYR A 126 -10.29 7.19 9.06
C TYR A 126 -11.39 8.25 8.99
N GLY A 127 -11.30 9.25 9.87
CA GLY A 127 -12.17 10.43 9.85
C GLY A 127 -13.65 10.06 9.77
N LYS A 128 -14.35 10.59 8.77
CA LYS A 128 -15.79 10.37 8.54
C LYS A 128 -16.17 8.91 8.22
N LEU A 129 -15.20 8.07 7.88
CA LEU A 129 -15.38 6.65 7.53
C LEU A 129 -15.05 5.70 8.68
N ARG A 130 -14.52 6.20 9.79
CA ARG A 130 -14.19 5.36 10.96
C ARG A 130 -15.44 4.61 11.44
N GLY A 131 -15.34 3.29 11.52
CA GLY A 131 -16.45 2.39 11.91
C GLY A 131 -17.48 2.10 10.80
N LYS A 132 -17.48 2.89 9.73
CA LYS A 132 -18.37 2.71 8.56
C LYS A 132 -17.76 1.83 7.47
N THR A 133 -16.45 1.66 7.52
CA THR A 133 -15.68 0.84 6.59
C THR A 133 -14.54 0.16 7.33
N PHE A 134 -13.96 -0.88 6.73
CA PHE A 134 -12.64 -1.37 7.10
C PHE A 134 -11.82 -1.68 5.84
N ARG A 135 -10.50 -1.74 5.98
CA ARG A 135 -9.58 -1.86 4.84
C ARG A 135 -8.76 -3.14 4.94
N LEU A 136 -8.78 -3.91 3.86
CA LEU A 136 -8.01 -5.14 3.70
C LEU A 136 -6.91 -4.91 2.66
N SER A 137 -5.65 -5.01 3.08
CA SER A 137 -4.47 -4.80 2.23
C SER A 137 -4.04 -6.11 1.58
N ASN A 138 -3.62 -6.04 0.32
CA ASN A 138 -2.94 -7.12 -0.40
C ASN A 138 -1.69 -6.58 -1.14
N MET A 139 -1.00 -5.63 -0.52
CA MET A 139 0.12 -4.88 -1.08
C MET A 139 1.48 -5.51 -0.79
N GLY A 140 2.47 -5.26 -1.64
CA GLY A 140 3.87 -5.58 -1.33
C GLY A 140 4.16 -7.06 -1.55
N ASP A 141 4.59 -7.75 -0.51
CA ASP A 141 5.08 -9.14 -0.60
C ASP A 141 4.05 -10.17 -0.13
N GLU A 142 2.79 -9.76 0.04
CA GLU A 142 1.69 -10.67 0.35
C GLU A 142 1.51 -11.73 -0.74
N THR A 143 1.28 -12.96 -0.30
CA THR A 143 1.02 -14.15 -1.13
C THR A 143 -0.43 -14.62 -0.96
N GLU A 144 -0.87 -15.54 -1.82
CA GLU A 144 -2.18 -16.18 -1.69
C GLU A 144 -2.36 -16.87 -0.32
N GLU A 145 -1.28 -17.41 0.24
CA GLU A 145 -1.26 -18.03 1.57
C GLU A 145 -1.51 -17.00 2.68
N THR A 146 -0.73 -15.91 2.71
CA THR A 146 -0.87 -14.85 3.72
C THR A 146 -2.24 -14.19 3.69
N ILE A 147 -2.81 -13.98 2.48
CA ILE A 147 -4.15 -13.42 2.32
C ILE A 147 -5.21 -14.42 2.74
N SER A 148 -5.08 -15.71 2.38
CA SER A 148 -6.02 -16.73 2.83
C SER A 148 -6.02 -16.86 4.36
N GLN A 149 -4.85 -16.77 4.99
CA GLN A 149 -4.73 -16.75 6.46
C GLN A 149 -5.46 -15.55 7.06
N LEU A 150 -5.23 -14.33 6.54
CA LEU A 150 -5.93 -13.12 6.99
C LEU A 150 -7.45 -13.30 6.93
N LEU A 151 -7.97 -13.78 5.80
CA LEU A 151 -9.41 -13.95 5.59
C LEU A 151 -10.00 -15.00 6.53
N GLY A 152 -9.30 -16.12 6.75
CA GLY A 152 -9.70 -17.14 7.73
C GLY A 152 -9.73 -16.61 9.18
N CYS A 153 -8.73 -15.81 9.58
CA CYS A 153 -8.70 -15.15 10.88
C CYS A 153 -9.84 -14.14 11.04
N ILE A 154 -10.20 -13.42 9.97
CA ILE A 154 -11.35 -12.51 9.97
C ILE A 154 -12.66 -13.30 10.16
N ASP A 155 -12.85 -14.40 9.42
CA ASP A 155 -14.05 -15.24 9.55
C ASP A 155 -14.20 -15.80 10.96
N ASP A 156 -13.11 -16.19 11.61
CA ASP A 156 -13.11 -16.64 13.00
C ASP A 156 -13.53 -15.54 13.99
N VAL A 157 -13.24 -14.27 13.73
CA VAL A 157 -13.63 -13.14 14.60
C VAL A 157 -15.05 -12.65 14.32
N LEU A 158 -15.56 -12.84 13.11
CA LEU A 158 -16.90 -12.41 12.69
C LEU A 158 -18.02 -13.40 13.02
N LYS A 159 -17.68 -14.62 13.45
CA LYS A 159 -18.62 -15.58 14.07
C LYS A 159 -19.11 -15.05 15.42
#